data_AF-A0A0N8S162-F1
#
_entry.id   AF-A0A0N8S162-F1
#
_cell.length_a   1.000
_cell.length_b   1.000
_cell.length_c   1.000
_cell.angle_alpha   90.00
_cell.angle_beta   90.00
_cell.angle_gamma   90.00
#
_symmetry.space_group_name_H-M   'P 1'
#
loop_
_entity.id
_entity.type
_entity.pdbx_description
1 polymer ?
#
loop_
_entity_poly.entity_id
_entity_poly.type
_entity_poly.pdbx_seq_one_letter_code
_entity_poly.pdbx_strand_id
1 'polypeptide(L)'
;MKVLEMRFLILAFVLGSGVGTWAAWKLQAARYGLQLSAQQLTWQQEREQAALAVVDWQNAEQARRRALELRLQDNDTTIHKELSDAQTSQARLRDRLATADLRLSVLLASPTAGDGMPTASGSGGVVHGGPRGELDPAAAGRIVAITDYGDQGLIALKACQAYVREIAH
;
A
#
# COMPACT_ATOMS: atom_id res chain seq x y z
N MET A 1 99.92 -9.53 19.78
CA MET A 1 99.00 -10.37 18.97
C MET A 1 97.76 -10.84 19.76
N LYS A 2 97.85 -11.19 21.06
CA LYS A 2 96.72 -11.70 21.86
C LYS A 2 95.52 -10.75 22.07
N VAL A 3 95.75 -9.42 22.15
CA VAL A 3 94.67 -8.44 22.42
C VAL A 3 93.80 -8.20 21.17
N LEU A 4 94.37 -8.30 19.97
CA LEU A 4 93.63 -8.07 18.74
C LEU A 4 92.66 -9.23 18.44
N GLU A 5 93.10 -10.47 18.63
CA GLU A 5 92.24 -11.66 18.48
C GLU A 5 91.11 -11.68 19.51
N MET A 6 91.38 -11.30 20.76
CA MET A 6 90.34 -11.22 21.78
C MET A 6 89.26 -10.17 21.41
N ARG A 7 89.66 -9.04 20.81
CA ARG A 7 88.71 -8.03 20.30
C ARG A 7 87.86 -8.57 19.15
N PHE A 8 88.44 -9.33 18.22
CA PHE A 8 87.68 -9.95 17.12
C PHE A 8 86.68 -11.00 17.61
N LEU A 9 87.05 -11.82 18.60
CA LEU A 9 86.13 -12.80 19.19
C LEU A 9 84.94 -12.13 19.90
N ILE A 10 85.19 -11.05 20.64
CA ILE A 10 84.12 -10.27 21.28
C ILE A 10 83.20 -9.64 20.23
N LEU A 11 83.76 -9.08 19.16
CA LEU A 11 82.99 -8.44 18.09
C LEU A 11 82.13 -9.46 17.32
N ALA A 12 82.68 -10.64 17.04
CA ALA A 12 81.96 -11.74 16.40
C ALA A 12 80.81 -12.25 17.29
N PHE A 13 81.03 -12.34 18.60
CA PHE A 13 79.98 -12.74 19.54
C PHE A 13 78.84 -11.72 19.62
N VAL A 14 79.17 -10.42 19.74
CA VAL A 14 78.18 -9.34 19.77
C VAL A 14 77.37 -9.29 18.47
N LEU A 15 78.03 -9.41 17.32
CA LEU A 15 77.36 -9.45 16.01
C LEU A 15 76.48 -10.71 15.87
N GLY A 16 76.97 -11.88 16.29
CA GLY A 16 76.21 -13.13 16.25
C GLY A 16 74.94 -13.07 17.11
N SER A 17 75.03 -12.55 18.34
CA SER A 17 73.86 -12.37 19.21
C SER A 17 72.87 -11.33 18.67
N GLY A 18 73.35 -10.25 18.05
CA GLY A 18 72.50 -9.24 17.40
C GLY A 18 71.70 -9.81 16.23
N VAL A 19 72.32 -10.63 15.38
CA VAL A 19 71.64 -11.26 14.23
C VAL A 19 70.64 -12.32 14.71
N GLY A 20 70.99 -13.13 15.71
CA GLY A 20 70.09 -14.15 16.26
C GLY A 20 68.84 -13.55 16.91
N THR A 21 69.00 -12.48 17.70
CA THR A 21 67.85 -11.78 18.31
C THR A 21 66.98 -11.09 17.27
N TRP A 22 67.58 -10.46 16.24
CA TRP A 22 66.84 -9.84 15.14
C TRP A 22 66.03 -10.87 14.32
N ALA A 23 66.63 -12.02 13.99
CA ALA A 23 65.96 -13.09 13.26
C ALA A 23 64.81 -13.70 14.08
N ALA A 24 65.02 -13.95 15.38
CA ALA A 24 63.99 -14.43 16.27
C ALA A 24 62.80 -13.45 16.36
N TRP A 25 63.09 -12.15 16.47
CA TRP A 25 62.05 -11.11 16.52
C TRP A 25 61.26 -11.01 15.21
N LYS A 26 61.92 -11.09 14.05
CA LYS A 26 61.25 -11.12 12.74
C LYS A 26 60.32 -12.33 12.59
N LEU A 27 60.77 -13.52 13.01
CA LEU A 27 59.97 -14.73 12.94
C LEU A 27 58.74 -14.67 13.87
N GLN A 28 58.94 -14.13 15.06
CA GLN A 28 57.88 -13.90 16.04
C GLN A 28 56.87 -12.87 15.53
N ALA A 29 57.33 -11.74 14.97
CA ALA A 29 56.49 -10.72 14.37
C ALA A 29 55.67 -11.26 13.18
N ALA A 30 56.26 -12.12 12.33
CA ALA A 30 55.56 -12.75 11.23
C ALA A 30 54.44 -13.69 11.72
N ARG A 31 54.71 -14.51 12.76
CA ARG A 31 53.70 -15.38 13.36
C ARG A 31 52.56 -14.58 14.00
N TYR A 32 52.86 -13.53 14.74
CA TYR A 32 51.82 -12.67 15.31
C TYR A 32 51.02 -11.95 14.22
N GLY A 33 51.69 -11.44 13.18
CA GLY A 33 51.02 -10.83 12.04
C GLY A 33 50.01 -11.76 11.36
N LEU A 34 50.40 -13.02 11.14
CA LEU A 34 49.50 -14.05 10.59
C LEU A 34 48.28 -14.32 11.49
N GLN A 35 48.50 -14.41 12.81
CA GLN A 35 47.40 -14.61 13.77
C GLN A 35 46.45 -13.41 13.81
N LEU A 36 46.98 -12.18 13.82
CA LEU A 36 46.17 -10.97 13.77
C LEU A 36 45.36 -10.89 12.47
N SER A 37 45.97 -11.20 11.32
CA SER A 37 45.25 -11.19 10.04
C SER A 37 44.15 -12.24 10.00
N ALA A 38 44.39 -13.43 10.55
CA ALA A 38 43.38 -14.49 10.62
C ALA A 38 42.18 -14.07 11.47
N GLN A 39 42.42 -13.46 12.64
CA GLN A 39 41.35 -12.93 13.49
C GLN A 39 40.61 -11.78 12.80
N GLN A 40 41.32 -10.86 12.15
CA GLN A 40 40.68 -9.76 11.41
C GLN A 40 39.76 -10.28 10.31
N LEU A 41 40.16 -11.32 9.59
CA LEU A 41 39.32 -11.94 8.56
C LEU A 41 38.05 -12.55 9.16
N THR A 42 38.14 -13.29 10.27
CA THR A 42 36.93 -13.86 10.91
C THR A 42 36.00 -12.76 11.42
N TRP A 43 36.54 -11.71 12.05
CA TRP A 43 35.74 -10.58 12.51
C TRP A 43 35.06 -9.81 11.37
N GLN A 44 35.74 -9.65 10.23
CA GLN A 44 35.15 -9.02 9.05
C GLN A 44 34.05 -9.90 8.45
N GLN A 45 34.27 -11.20 8.33
CA GLN A 45 33.27 -12.15 7.84
C GLN A 45 32.01 -12.16 8.71
N GLU A 46 32.16 -12.18 10.04
CA GLU A 46 31.02 -12.11 10.95
C GLU A 46 30.25 -10.80 10.81
N ARG A 47 30.95 -9.66 10.65
CA ARG A 47 30.31 -8.36 10.42
C ARG A 47 29.61 -8.30 9.07
N GLU A 48 30.20 -8.85 8.02
CA GLU A 48 29.60 -8.95 6.70
C GLU A 48 28.31 -9.79 6.76
N GLN A 49 28.35 -10.95 7.42
CA GLN A 49 27.16 -11.80 7.60
C GLN A 49 26.07 -11.08 8.41
N ALA A 50 26.43 -10.39 9.49
CA ALA A 50 25.47 -9.60 10.27
C ALA A 50 24.88 -8.44 9.44
N ALA A 51 25.70 -7.75 8.65
CA ALA A 51 25.26 -6.66 7.78
C ALA A 51 24.31 -7.18 6.68
N LEU A 52 24.64 -8.31 6.05
CA LEU A 52 23.80 -8.97 5.06
C LEU A 52 22.45 -9.37 5.67
N ALA A 53 22.43 -9.95 6.87
CA ALA A 53 21.19 -10.30 7.55
C ALA A 53 20.28 -9.08 7.81
N VAL A 54 20.87 -7.94 8.19
CA VAL A 54 20.11 -6.68 8.37
C VAL A 54 19.59 -6.14 7.04
N VAL A 55 20.40 -6.21 5.98
CA VAL A 55 20.01 -5.80 4.62
C VAL A 55 18.88 -6.68 4.09
N ASP A 56 18.96 -7.99 4.26
CA ASP A 56 17.91 -8.94 3.87
C ASP A 56 16.61 -8.69 4.61
N TRP A 57 16.69 -8.43 5.92
CA TRP A 57 15.53 -8.05 6.72
C TRP A 57 14.89 -6.74 6.22
N GLN A 58 15.70 -5.71 5.94
CA GLN A 58 15.20 -4.45 5.38
C GLN A 58 14.57 -4.64 4.00
N ASN A 59 15.20 -5.44 3.13
CA ASN A 59 14.67 -5.74 1.80
C ASN A 59 13.33 -6.46 1.88
N ALA A 60 13.18 -7.42 2.80
CA ALA A 60 11.92 -8.12 3.03
C ALA A 60 10.81 -7.15 3.49
N GLU A 61 11.13 -6.23 4.40
CA GLU A 61 10.18 -5.23 4.87
C GLU A 61 9.79 -4.21 3.79
N GLN A 62 10.77 -3.75 2.99
CA GLN A 62 10.50 -2.90 1.83
C GLN A 62 9.68 -3.62 0.75
N ALA A 63 9.91 -4.91 0.54
CA ALA A 63 9.10 -5.70 -0.38
C ALA A 63 7.64 -5.82 0.09
N ARG A 64 7.41 -6.00 1.39
CA ARG A 64 6.06 -5.98 1.98
C ARG A 64 5.38 -4.63 1.81
N ARG A 65 6.10 -3.53 2.08
CA ARG A 65 5.58 -2.17 1.88
C ARG A 65 5.19 -1.92 0.42
N ARG A 66 6.09 -2.24 -0.52
CA ARG A 66 5.79 -2.12 -1.96
C ARG A 66 4.61 -2.98 -2.40
N ALA A 67 4.48 -4.20 -1.88
CA ALA A 67 3.34 -5.06 -2.19
C ALA A 67 2.01 -4.46 -1.66
N LEU A 68 2.03 -3.86 -0.48
CA LEU A 68 0.87 -3.15 0.07
C LEU A 68 0.54 -1.91 -0.76
N GLU A 69 1.54 -1.10 -1.10
CA GLU A 69 1.38 0.09 -1.94
C GLU A 69 0.80 -0.25 -3.31
N LEU A 70 1.31 -1.31 -3.97
CA LEU A 70 0.77 -1.78 -5.24
C LEU A 70 -0.68 -2.23 -5.11
N ARG A 71 -1.03 -2.95 -4.04
CA ARG A 71 -2.42 -3.33 -3.79
C ARG A 71 -3.30 -2.12 -3.55
N LEU A 72 -2.84 -1.13 -2.78
CA LEU A 72 -3.60 0.10 -2.55
C LEU A 72 -3.81 0.87 -3.85
N GLN A 73 -2.78 1.03 -4.68
CA GLN A 73 -2.90 1.67 -6.00
C GLN A 73 -3.85 0.91 -6.94
N ASP A 74 -3.77 -0.42 -6.98
CA ASP A 74 -4.67 -1.23 -7.81
C ASP A 74 -6.14 -1.11 -7.36
N ASN A 75 -6.39 -1.15 -6.05
CA ASN A 75 -7.73 -0.92 -5.50
C ASN A 75 -8.22 0.50 -5.79
N ASP A 76 -7.39 1.51 -5.57
CA ASP A 76 -7.74 2.91 -5.80
C ASP A 76 -8.07 3.17 -7.27
N THR A 77 -7.23 2.68 -8.19
CA THR A 77 -7.50 2.80 -9.64
C THR A 77 -8.75 2.04 -10.07
N THR A 78 -9.04 0.88 -9.45
CA THR A 78 -10.26 0.10 -9.72
C THR A 78 -11.49 0.85 -9.23
N ILE A 79 -11.50 1.32 -7.98
CA ILE A 79 -12.59 2.10 -7.39
C ILE A 79 -12.81 3.39 -8.18
N HIS A 80 -11.75 4.08 -8.59
CA HIS A 80 -11.86 5.28 -9.41
C HIS A 80 -12.50 5.02 -10.78
N LYS A 81 -12.14 3.91 -11.44
CA LYS A 81 -12.77 3.52 -12.72
C LYS A 81 -14.23 3.16 -12.52
N GLU A 82 -14.55 2.31 -11.53
CA GLU A 82 -15.93 1.93 -11.23
C GLU A 82 -16.80 3.15 -10.90
N LEU A 83 -16.27 4.09 -10.12
CA LEU A 83 -16.96 5.34 -9.80
C LEU A 83 -17.19 6.19 -11.05
N SER A 84 -16.18 6.34 -11.91
CA SER A 84 -16.30 7.12 -13.15
C SER A 84 -17.28 6.50 -14.15
N ASP A 85 -17.28 5.17 -14.27
CA ASP A 85 -18.19 4.42 -15.13
C ASP A 85 -19.62 4.53 -14.60
N ALA A 86 -19.82 4.38 -13.29
CA ALA A 86 -21.11 4.57 -12.62
C ALA A 86 -21.65 5.99 -12.85
N GLN A 87 -20.83 7.02 -12.64
CA GLN A 87 -21.20 8.43 -12.90
C GLN A 87 -21.57 8.66 -14.37
N THR A 88 -20.81 8.10 -15.30
CA THR A 88 -21.09 8.21 -16.74
C THR A 88 -22.41 7.52 -17.09
N SER A 89 -22.67 6.34 -16.53
CA SER A 89 -23.92 5.61 -16.72
C SER A 89 -25.13 6.39 -16.18
N GLN A 90 -25.01 7.01 -15.01
CA GLN A 90 -26.05 7.84 -14.41
C GLN A 90 -26.31 9.11 -15.23
N ALA A 91 -25.25 9.75 -15.74
CA ALA A 91 -25.39 10.89 -16.65
C ALA A 91 -26.14 10.51 -17.93
N ARG A 92 -25.82 9.36 -18.54
CA ARG A 92 -26.54 8.83 -19.70
C ARG A 92 -28.01 8.52 -19.39
N LEU A 93 -28.32 7.94 -18.24
CA LEU A 93 -29.71 7.67 -17.84
C LEU A 93 -30.50 8.97 -17.65
N ARG A 94 -29.89 10.00 -17.06
CA ARG A 94 -30.52 11.33 -16.93
C ARG A 94 -30.80 11.97 -18.29
N ASP A 95 -29.86 11.86 -19.22
CA ASP A 95 -30.04 12.37 -20.58
C ASP A 95 -31.17 11.63 -21.33
N ARG A 96 -31.24 10.31 -21.20
CA ARG A 96 -32.34 9.50 -21.77
C ARG A 96 -33.69 9.77 -21.13
N LEU A 97 -33.72 10.06 -19.84
CA LEU A 97 -34.94 10.49 -19.14
C LEU A 97 -35.42 11.85 -19.68
N ALA A 98 -34.50 12.76 -20.01
CA ALA A 98 -34.82 14.07 -20.57
C ALA A 98 -35.28 14.00 -22.04
N THR A 99 -34.74 13.06 -22.82
CA THR A 99 -35.08 12.86 -24.25
C THR A 99 -36.29 11.94 -24.49
N ALA A 100 -37.04 11.60 -23.44
CA ALA A 100 -38.23 10.74 -23.45
C ALA A 100 -37.99 9.28 -23.91
N ASP A 101 -36.74 8.87 -24.10
CA ASP A 101 -36.32 7.51 -24.45
C ASP A 101 -36.45 6.55 -23.25
N LEU A 102 -36.43 7.11 -22.03
CA LEU A 102 -36.68 6.39 -20.78
C LEU A 102 -37.83 7.04 -19.99
N ARG A 103 -38.84 6.26 -19.61
CA ARG A 103 -40.03 6.74 -18.88
C ARG A 103 -40.05 6.26 -17.44
N LEU A 104 -40.30 7.18 -16.51
CA LEU A 104 -40.44 6.85 -15.09
C LEU A 104 -41.91 6.52 -14.79
N SER A 105 -42.17 5.29 -14.33
CA SER A 105 -43.52 4.86 -13.92
C SER A 105 -43.67 4.91 -12.40
N VAL A 106 -44.73 5.53 -11.90
CA VAL A 106 -45.07 5.53 -10.47
C VAL A 106 -46.32 4.68 -10.23
N LEU A 107 -46.33 3.90 -9.15
CA LEU A 107 -47.53 3.17 -8.72
C LEU A 107 -48.59 4.18 -8.25
N LEU A 108 -49.76 4.15 -8.88
CA LEU A 108 -50.92 4.91 -8.44
C LEU A 108 -51.47 4.23 -7.19
N ALA A 109 -51.61 4.99 -6.11
CA ALA A 109 -52.31 4.51 -4.93
C ALA A 109 -53.78 4.25 -5.34
N SER A 110 -54.18 2.98 -5.32
CA SER A 110 -55.59 2.62 -5.50
C SER A 110 -56.30 3.00 -4.20
N PRO A 111 -57.28 3.92 -4.20
CA PRO A 111 -58.04 4.21 -2.99
C PRO A 111 -58.81 2.95 -2.61
N THR A 112 -58.44 2.32 -1.50
CA THR A 112 -59.36 1.42 -0.78
C THR A 112 -60.45 2.29 -0.17
N ALA A 113 -61.45 2.67 -0.96
CA ALA A 113 -62.64 3.34 -0.48
C ALA A 113 -63.84 2.95 -1.33
N GLY A 114 -64.72 2.13 -0.73
CA GLY A 114 -66.16 2.08 -1.02
C GLY A 114 -66.61 1.46 -2.35
N ASP A 115 -67.31 0.34 -2.25
CA ASP A 115 -68.44 -0.05 -3.11
C ASP A 115 -68.26 0.04 -4.64
N GLY A 116 -67.24 -0.65 -5.17
CA GLY A 116 -67.10 -0.91 -6.60
C GLY A 116 -66.98 -2.41 -6.89
N MET A 117 -67.97 -2.96 -7.60
CA MET A 117 -68.11 -4.36 -8.05
C MET A 117 -66.77 -5.03 -8.44
N PRO A 118 -66.46 -6.27 -7.99
CA PRO A 118 -65.25 -6.98 -8.40
C PRO A 118 -65.29 -7.29 -9.91
N THR A 119 -64.28 -6.80 -10.64
CA THR A 119 -64.02 -7.21 -12.03
C THR A 119 -63.53 -8.66 -12.06
N ALA A 120 -64.10 -9.45 -12.98
CA ALA A 120 -63.96 -10.89 -13.06
C ALA A 120 -62.50 -11.39 -13.12
N SER A 121 -62.24 -12.47 -12.37
CA SER A 121 -60.99 -13.23 -12.39
C SER A 121 -60.72 -13.82 -13.79
N GLY A 122 -59.73 -13.28 -14.48
CA GLY A 122 -59.14 -13.82 -15.70
C GLY A 122 -57.87 -14.63 -15.42
N SER A 123 -57.66 -15.68 -16.20
CA SER A 123 -56.69 -16.77 -16.05
C SER A 123 -55.22 -16.38 -15.86
N GLY A 124 -54.57 -17.00 -14.86
CA GLY A 124 -53.21 -17.56 -14.96
C GLY A 124 -52.03 -16.62 -15.22
N GLY A 125 -51.29 -16.30 -14.14
CA GLY A 125 -49.82 -16.26 -14.23
C GLY A 125 -49.15 -14.98 -14.75
N VAL A 126 -49.63 -13.80 -14.37
CA VAL A 126 -48.79 -12.58 -14.28
C VAL A 126 -49.35 -11.71 -13.17
N VAL A 127 -48.55 -11.44 -12.13
CA VAL A 127 -48.92 -10.51 -11.06
C VAL A 127 -49.29 -9.18 -11.73
N HIS A 128 -50.57 -8.83 -11.72
CA HIS A 128 -51.02 -7.50 -12.14
C HIS A 128 -50.49 -6.53 -11.09
N GLY A 129 -49.29 -5.99 -11.32
CA GLY A 129 -48.81 -4.84 -10.56
C GLY A 129 -49.87 -3.75 -10.62
N GLY A 130 -50.18 -3.13 -9.48
CA GLY A 130 -51.22 -2.11 -9.38
C GLY A 130 -51.06 -1.01 -10.45
N PRO A 131 -52.14 -0.26 -10.77
CA PRO A 131 -52.12 0.70 -11.86
C PRO A 131 -50.91 1.64 -11.73
N ARG A 132 -50.14 1.81 -12.82
CA ARG A 132 -48.97 2.70 -12.85
C ARG A 132 -49.24 3.89 -13.76
N GLY A 133 -48.94 5.09 -13.28
CA GLY A 133 -48.97 6.32 -14.06
C GLY A 133 -47.57 6.65 -14.57
N GLU A 134 -47.45 6.99 -15.85
CA GLU A 134 -46.20 7.53 -16.39
C GLU A 134 -46.05 8.99 -15.95
N LEU A 135 -44.86 9.34 -15.50
CA LEU A 135 -44.52 10.72 -15.12
C LEU A 135 -44.05 11.50 -16.35
N ASP A 136 -44.45 12.77 -16.45
CA ASP A 136 -43.94 13.68 -17.48
C ASP A 136 -42.39 13.75 -17.42
N PRO A 137 -41.66 13.65 -18.55
CA PRO A 137 -40.19 13.65 -18.56
C PRO A 137 -39.56 14.85 -17.83
N ALA A 138 -40.14 16.05 -17.95
CA ALA A 138 -39.64 17.24 -17.27
C ALA A 138 -39.94 17.24 -15.75
N ALA A 139 -41.06 16.64 -15.34
CA ALA A 139 -41.33 16.37 -13.92
C ALA A 139 -40.39 15.29 -13.35
N ALA A 140 -40.16 14.19 -14.08
CA ALA A 140 -39.28 13.10 -13.68
C ALA A 140 -37.82 13.57 -13.52
N GLY A 141 -37.31 14.35 -14.48
CA GLY A 141 -35.96 14.93 -14.41
C GLY A 141 -35.77 15.84 -13.20
N ARG A 142 -36.77 16.68 -12.87
CA ARG A 142 -36.71 17.55 -11.68
C ARG A 142 -36.67 16.77 -10.37
N ILE A 143 -37.45 15.69 -10.26
CA ILE A 143 -37.44 14.85 -9.05
C ILE A 143 -36.07 14.21 -8.84
N VAL A 144 -35.47 13.62 -9.88
CA VAL A 144 -34.14 12.99 -9.80
C VAL A 144 -33.05 14.03 -9.49
N ALA A 145 -33.13 15.23 -10.07
CA ALA A 145 -32.19 16.30 -9.78
C ALA A 145 -32.25 16.74 -8.31
N ILE A 146 -33.46 16.91 -7.74
CA ILE A 146 -33.62 17.28 -6.32
C ILE A 146 -33.00 16.22 -5.40
N THR A 147 -33.18 14.93 -5.69
CA THR A 147 -32.56 13.86 -4.89
C THR A 147 -31.04 13.88 -4.99
N ASP A 148 -30.48 14.16 -6.18
CA ASP A 148 -29.03 14.25 -6.41
C ASP A 148 -28.40 15.44 -5.64
N TYR A 149 -29.02 16.62 -5.70
CA TYR A 149 -28.60 17.78 -4.92
C TYR A 149 -28.73 17.55 -3.41
N GLY A 150 -29.79 16.86 -2.98
CA GLY A 150 -30.00 16.51 -1.58
C GLY A 150 -28.89 15.61 -1.04
N ASP A 151 -28.51 14.58 -1.78
CA ASP A 151 -27.44 13.66 -1.41
C ASP A 151 -26.08 14.38 -1.33
N GLN A 152 -25.76 15.21 -2.33
CA GLN A 152 -24.55 16.04 -2.33
C GLN A 152 -24.51 16.99 -1.11
N GLY A 153 -25.64 17.59 -0.76
CA GLY A 153 -25.75 18.45 0.42
C GLY A 153 -25.52 17.70 1.73
N LEU A 154 -26.05 16.48 1.88
CA LEU A 154 -25.82 15.63 3.05
C LEU A 154 -24.37 15.17 3.16
N ILE A 155 -23.73 14.85 2.02
CA ILE A 155 -22.30 14.53 1.97
C ILE A 155 -21.47 15.73 2.44
N ALA A 156 -21.74 16.93 1.93
CA ALA A 156 -21.04 18.15 2.32
C ALA A 156 -21.23 18.46 3.82
N LEU A 157 -22.45 18.31 4.35
CA LEU A 157 -22.71 18.50 5.78
C LEU A 157 -21.92 17.49 6.63
N LYS A 158 -21.89 16.22 6.21
CA LYS A 158 -21.13 15.18 6.92
C LYS A 158 -19.63 15.49 6.93
N ALA A 159 -19.08 16.02 5.84
CA ALA A 159 -17.70 16.47 5.78
C ALA A 159 -17.43 17.64 6.75
N CYS A 160 -18.32 18.64 6.80
CA CYS A 160 -18.22 19.74 7.77
C CYS A 160 -18.27 19.23 9.22
N GLN A 161 -19.16 18.28 9.52
CA GLN A 161 -19.28 17.69 10.86
C GLN A 161 -18.02 16.91 11.27
N ALA A 162 -17.41 16.17 10.32
CA ALA A 162 -16.17 15.46 10.58
C ALA A 162 -15.02 16.44 10.90
N TYR A 163 -14.86 17.49 10.11
CA TYR A 163 -13.85 18.52 10.33
C TYR A 163 -13.98 19.20 11.70
N VAL A 164 -15.21 19.56 12.11
CA VAL A 164 -15.45 20.16 13.42
C VAL A 164 -15.09 19.20 14.56
N ARG A 165 -15.37 17.90 14.41
CA ARG A 165 -15.00 16.89 15.42
C ARG A 165 -13.49 16.70 15.54
N GLU A 166 -12.75 16.77 14.44
CA GLU A 166 -11.28 16.66 14.47
C GLU A 166 -10.61 17.84 15.18
N ILE A 167 -11.15 19.05 15.05
CA ILE A 167 -10.58 20.26 15.69
C ILE A 167 -11.02 20.39 17.15
N ALA A 168 -12.17 19.82 17.52
CA ALA A 168 -12.68 19.83 18.89
C ALA A 168 -12.04 18.76 19.80
N HIS A 169 -11.15 17.92 19.26
CA HIS A 169 -10.36 16.92 19.98
C HIS A 169 -8.95 17.42 20.28
#